data_AF-A0A0B1SQA1-F1
#
_entry.id   AF-A0A0B1SQA1-F1
#
_cell.length_a   1.000
_cell.length_b   1.000
_cell.length_c   1.000
_cell.angle_alpha   90.00
_cell.angle_beta   90.00
_cell.angle_gamma   90.00
#
_symmetry.space_group_name_H-M   'P 1'
#
loop_
_entity.id
_entity.type
_entity.pdbx_description
1 polymer ?
#
loop_
_entity_poly.entity_id
_entity_poly.type
_entity_poly.pdbx_seq_one_letter_code
_entity_poly.pdbx_strand_id
1 'polypeptide(L)'
;LIFFRCKEGFVDVSPNIQVFAGLDCRALVDECASKSLNTCHEHAICIDTRDAYKCQCKEGYVDHDELRNPGRDCRKMNQICESGRHDCDKNAQCIERGANDYECVCKAGFLDRSPLPHRPGRKCLERVCLDDKKHDCHVAAICEEVDGPEKYTCKCRDGYVDTNKGKPGRDCRELVNECLDASLNDCDPAATCKDTPDSYECVCPIGSRDISKDPSKPGRNCFGLVNECLMPHLNNCSRFADCIDKEEGFECRCKQGYHDLNPSNPGTNCKFIINECMAENLNDCDKNAECIDTIDGYECKCKAPFKDEMPEHPGRVCRCDRLPCPTVASGNIDRFRYNECANPEDNDCDKNADCIDTDDSYICQCKTGFFDENTDPLKTGRVCIGKIWREN
;
A
#
# COMPACT_ATOMS: atom_id res chain seq x y z
N LEU A 1 85.00 -28.19 35.94
CA LEU A 1 84.72 -28.11 34.50
C LEU A 1 86.06 -28.07 33.77
N ILE A 2 86.40 -29.12 33.03
CA ILE A 2 87.60 -29.15 32.19
C ILE A 2 87.24 -28.39 30.93
N PHE A 3 87.88 -27.25 30.68
CA PHE A 3 87.72 -26.50 29.44
C PHE A 3 88.59 -27.15 28.37
N PHE A 4 87.99 -27.80 27.37
CA PHE A 4 88.72 -28.23 26.18
C PHE A 4 89.04 -26.99 25.34
N ARG A 5 90.29 -26.87 24.89
CA ARG A 5 90.74 -25.80 23.98
C ARG A 5 91.36 -26.45 22.75
N CYS A 6 91.12 -25.85 21.59
CA CYS A 6 91.78 -26.25 20.35
C CYS A 6 93.30 -26.06 20.45
N LYS A 7 94.05 -26.90 19.73
CA LYS A 7 95.52 -26.81 19.65
C LYS A 7 95.94 -25.53 18.91
N GLU A 8 97.19 -25.10 19.10
CA GLU A 8 97.75 -23.99 18.32
C GLU A 8 97.61 -24.27 16.81
N GLY A 9 97.21 -23.24 16.05
CA GLY A 9 96.88 -23.37 14.64
C GLY A 9 95.45 -23.85 14.34
N PHE A 10 94.59 -24.02 15.35
CA PHE A 10 93.19 -24.39 15.18
C PHE A 10 92.23 -23.38 15.83
N VAL A 11 91.08 -23.17 15.21
CA VAL A 11 89.97 -22.35 15.69
C VAL A 11 88.79 -23.20 16.12
N ASP A 12 88.15 -22.81 17.21
CA ASP A 12 86.98 -23.47 17.77
C ASP A 12 85.70 -22.91 17.13
N VAL A 13 85.02 -23.71 16.33
CA VAL A 13 83.77 -23.34 15.64
C VAL A 13 82.56 -24.09 16.21
N SER A 14 82.69 -24.59 17.44
CA SER A 14 81.62 -25.33 18.11
C SER A 14 80.36 -24.47 18.29
N PRO A 15 79.15 -25.02 18.06
CA PRO A 15 77.91 -24.31 18.34
C PRO A 15 77.85 -23.89 19.81
N ASN A 16 77.68 -22.60 20.08
CA ASN A 16 77.65 -22.04 21.43
C ASN A 16 78.95 -22.30 22.23
N ILE A 17 80.00 -21.58 21.82
CA ILE A 17 81.38 -21.66 22.34
C ILE A 17 81.50 -21.48 23.87
N GLN A 18 80.47 -20.91 24.53
CA GLN A 18 80.48 -20.73 25.98
C GLN A 18 80.17 -22.01 26.75
N VAL A 19 79.48 -22.96 26.11
CA VAL A 19 79.04 -24.22 26.73
C VAL A 19 79.82 -25.42 26.18
N PHE A 20 80.13 -25.39 24.88
CA PHE A 20 80.69 -26.52 24.14
C PHE A 20 82.07 -26.21 23.52
N ALA A 21 82.91 -25.46 24.22
CA ALA A 21 84.26 -25.15 23.74
C ALA A 21 85.11 -26.40 23.50
N GLY A 22 85.86 -26.41 22.39
CA GLY A 22 86.87 -27.40 22.05
C GLY A 22 86.36 -28.70 21.43
N LEU A 23 85.11 -28.72 20.93
CA LEU A 23 84.49 -29.90 20.31
C LEU A 23 84.68 -29.97 18.79
N ASP A 24 84.55 -28.85 18.07
CA ASP A 24 84.84 -28.72 16.63
C ASP A 24 86.01 -27.74 16.44
N CYS A 25 87.21 -28.28 16.23
CA CYS A 25 88.43 -27.52 15.98
C CYS A 25 88.84 -27.63 14.52
N ARG A 26 88.83 -26.52 13.79
CA ARG A 26 89.28 -26.46 12.38
C ARG A 26 90.64 -25.79 12.28
N ALA A 27 91.47 -26.24 11.36
CA ALA A 27 92.76 -25.61 11.13
C ALA A 27 92.55 -24.17 10.66
N LEU A 28 93.37 -23.25 11.16
CA LEU A 28 93.48 -21.91 10.61
C LEU A 28 94.12 -22.02 9.22
N VAL A 29 93.33 -21.78 8.19
CA VAL A 29 93.75 -21.79 6.80
C VAL A 29 93.55 -20.37 6.28
N ASP A 30 94.61 -19.76 5.75
CA ASP A 30 94.47 -18.49 5.03
C ASP A 30 93.81 -18.79 3.67
N GLU A 31 92.49 -18.64 3.58
CA GLU A 31 91.77 -18.91 2.34
C GLU A 31 92.01 -17.83 1.28
N CYS A 32 92.59 -16.69 1.66
CA CYS A 32 92.98 -15.61 0.76
C CYS A 32 94.38 -15.80 0.15
N ALA A 33 95.19 -16.72 0.68
CA ALA A 33 96.51 -17.07 0.13
C ALA A 33 96.45 -17.65 -1.29
N SER A 34 95.34 -18.29 -1.67
CA SER A 34 95.13 -18.84 -3.02
C SER A 34 93.70 -18.66 -3.50
N LYS A 35 93.54 -18.31 -4.78
CA LYS A 35 92.22 -18.19 -5.44
C LYS A 35 91.43 -19.51 -5.47
N SER A 36 92.07 -20.66 -5.26
CA SER A 36 91.40 -21.96 -5.19
C SER A 36 90.81 -22.29 -3.82
N LEU A 37 91.17 -21.53 -2.77
CA LEU A 37 90.73 -21.75 -1.40
C LEU A 37 89.55 -20.86 -1.01
N ASN A 38 89.33 -19.77 -1.75
CA ASN A 38 88.17 -18.90 -1.60
C ASN A 38 87.28 -18.93 -2.85
N THR A 39 86.04 -18.47 -2.68
CA THR A 39 85.08 -18.32 -3.78
C THR A 39 84.77 -16.87 -4.10
N CYS A 40 85.59 -15.91 -3.63
CA CYS A 40 85.38 -14.48 -3.89
C CYS A 40 85.24 -14.16 -5.40
N HIS A 41 84.38 -13.20 -5.73
CA HIS A 41 84.30 -12.68 -7.10
C HIS A 41 85.64 -12.05 -7.52
N GLU A 42 85.94 -12.01 -8.83
CA GLU A 42 87.18 -11.39 -9.35
C GLU A 42 87.32 -9.90 -8.96
N HIS A 43 86.18 -9.23 -8.84
CA HIS A 43 86.08 -7.84 -8.41
C HIS A 43 85.79 -7.69 -6.90
N ALA A 44 86.05 -8.73 -6.10
CA ALA A 44 86.01 -8.67 -4.64
C ALA A 44 87.41 -8.72 -4.03
N ILE A 45 87.52 -8.21 -2.81
CA ILE A 45 88.66 -8.31 -1.91
C ILE A 45 88.37 -9.46 -0.96
N CYS A 46 89.29 -10.43 -0.89
CA CYS A 46 89.25 -11.51 0.08
C CYS A 46 89.82 -11.00 1.42
N ILE A 47 89.08 -11.22 2.50
CA ILE A 47 89.48 -10.89 3.86
C ILE A 47 89.49 -12.19 4.65
N ASP A 48 90.68 -12.66 5.00
CA ASP A 48 90.87 -13.82 5.86
C ASP A 48 90.37 -13.49 7.27
N THR A 49 89.58 -14.37 7.86
CA THR A 49 89.06 -14.21 9.21
C THR A 49 89.42 -15.42 10.04
N ARG A 50 89.30 -15.30 11.36
CA ARG A 50 89.70 -16.37 12.27
C ARG A 50 88.95 -17.68 12.02
N ASP A 51 87.70 -17.62 11.57
CA ASP A 51 86.80 -18.78 11.46
C ASP A 51 86.61 -19.27 10.00
N ALA A 52 86.96 -18.44 8.99
CA ALA A 52 86.82 -18.66 7.54
C ALA A 52 87.32 -17.40 6.79
N TYR A 53 86.76 -17.07 5.63
CA TYR A 53 87.02 -15.83 4.89
C TYR A 53 85.73 -15.08 4.54
N LYS A 54 85.85 -13.76 4.38
CA LYS A 54 84.80 -12.87 3.87
C LYS A 54 85.24 -12.26 2.55
N CYS A 55 84.29 -11.94 1.68
CA CYS A 55 84.58 -11.24 0.44
C CYS A 55 83.79 -9.94 0.42
N GLN A 56 84.43 -8.87 -0.03
CA GLN A 56 83.83 -7.54 -0.14
C GLN A 56 84.11 -6.99 -1.53
N CYS A 57 83.09 -6.48 -2.24
CA CYS A 57 83.31 -5.90 -3.55
C CYS A 57 84.31 -4.73 -3.48
N LYS A 58 85.17 -4.62 -4.51
CA LYS A 58 86.12 -3.52 -4.68
C LYS A 58 85.36 -2.20 -4.88
N GLU A 59 86.04 -1.09 -4.61
CA GLU A 59 85.47 0.24 -4.86
C GLU A 59 85.00 0.39 -6.32
N GLY A 60 83.80 0.92 -6.51
CA GLY A 60 83.13 0.99 -7.82
C GLY A 60 82.44 -0.29 -8.28
N TYR A 61 82.33 -1.33 -7.43
CA TYR A 61 81.52 -2.52 -7.68
C TYR A 61 80.48 -2.70 -6.56
N VAL A 62 79.25 -3.01 -6.96
CA VAL A 62 78.14 -3.32 -6.04
C VAL A 62 77.89 -4.82 -6.01
N ASP A 63 77.60 -5.33 -4.81
CA ASP A 63 77.23 -6.72 -4.61
C ASP A 63 75.74 -6.92 -4.93
N HIS A 64 75.45 -7.87 -5.80
CA HIS A 64 74.08 -8.18 -6.19
C HIS A 64 73.39 -9.18 -5.25
N ASP A 65 74.15 -9.90 -4.40
CA ASP A 65 73.63 -10.91 -3.46
C ASP A 65 74.22 -10.72 -2.06
N GLU A 66 74.12 -9.49 -1.53
CA GLU A 66 74.69 -9.09 -0.23
C GLU A 66 74.21 -9.95 0.95
N LEU A 67 72.98 -10.50 0.87
CA LEU A 67 72.36 -11.24 1.97
C LEU A 67 72.66 -12.75 1.97
N ARG A 68 72.81 -13.39 0.80
CA ARG A 68 73.06 -14.85 0.74
C ARG A 68 74.51 -15.17 0.46
N ASN A 69 75.16 -14.42 -0.41
CA ASN A 69 76.51 -14.71 -0.89
C ASN A 69 77.36 -13.42 -1.04
N PRO A 70 77.68 -12.76 0.08
CA PRO A 70 78.41 -11.51 0.03
C PRO A 70 79.80 -11.64 -0.63
N GLY A 71 80.12 -10.69 -1.50
CA GLY A 71 81.32 -10.59 -2.31
C GLY A 71 81.46 -11.68 -3.38
N ARG A 72 80.38 -12.38 -3.75
CA ARG A 72 80.37 -13.44 -4.78
C ARG A 72 79.79 -13.01 -6.13
N ASP A 73 78.98 -11.95 -6.16
CA ASP A 73 78.44 -11.34 -7.39
C ASP A 73 78.70 -9.83 -7.39
N CYS A 74 79.94 -9.44 -7.67
CA CYS A 74 80.33 -8.03 -7.72
C CYS A 74 80.27 -7.49 -9.14
N ARG A 75 79.35 -6.57 -9.40
CA ARG A 75 79.16 -5.94 -10.72
C ARG A 75 79.56 -4.48 -10.68
N LYS A 76 80.11 -3.98 -11.78
CA LYS A 76 80.52 -2.59 -11.87
C LYS A 76 79.32 -1.69 -11.64
N MET A 77 79.45 -0.77 -10.68
CA MET A 77 78.46 0.25 -10.38
C MET A 77 78.28 1.12 -11.63
N ASN A 78 77.03 1.37 -12.02
CA ASN A 78 76.78 2.22 -13.16
C ASN A 78 76.79 3.68 -12.69
N GLN A 79 76.49 4.63 -13.56
CA GLN A 79 76.41 6.04 -13.17
C GLN A 79 75.01 6.56 -13.46
N ILE A 80 74.01 5.69 -13.55
CA ILE A 80 72.67 6.06 -14.04
C ILE A 80 71.96 6.92 -12.99
N CYS A 81 72.03 6.52 -11.72
CA CYS A 81 71.40 7.25 -10.62
C CYS A 81 72.09 8.61 -10.39
N GLU A 82 73.43 8.66 -10.44
CA GLU A 82 74.18 9.91 -10.24
C GLU A 82 74.11 10.86 -11.45
N SER A 83 74.02 10.32 -12.66
CA SER A 83 73.90 11.13 -13.89
C SER A 83 72.48 11.65 -14.15
N GLY A 84 71.49 11.24 -13.35
CA GLY A 84 70.09 11.60 -13.52
C GLY A 84 69.45 10.99 -14.78
N ARG A 85 70.06 9.94 -15.37
CA ARG A 85 69.56 9.27 -16.58
C ARG A 85 68.51 8.19 -16.24
N HIS A 86 67.60 8.50 -15.31
CA HIS A 86 66.54 7.63 -14.86
C HIS A 86 65.20 8.36 -14.86
N ASP A 87 64.10 7.63 -15.10
CA ASP A 87 62.73 8.13 -14.99
C ASP A 87 62.09 7.83 -13.61
N CYS A 88 62.88 7.71 -12.53
CA CYS A 88 62.32 7.50 -11.18
C CYS A 88 61.49 8.70 -10.75
N ASP A 89 60.42 8.47 -9.98
CA ASP A 89 59.65 9.54 -9.33
C ASP A 89 60.56 10.35 -8.40
N LYS A 90 60.27 11.65 -8.20
CA LYS A 90 61.00 12.51 -7.23
C LYS A 90 60.94 11.95 -5.79
N ASN A 91 59.87 11.22 -5.48
CA ASN A 91 59.63 10.55 -4.21
C ASN A 91 60.11 9.09 -4.21
N ALA A 92 60.80 8.66 -5.26
CA ALA A 92 61.49 7.37 -5.31
C ALA A 92 62.99 7.53 -5.07
N GLN A 93 63.60 6.44 -4.60
CA GLN A 93 65.03 6.23 -4.54
C GLN A 93 65.46 5.37 -5.73
N CYS A 94 66.48 5.83 -6.45
CA CYS A 94 67.13 5.08 -7.53
C CYS A 94 68.17 4.12 -6.93
N ILE A 95 68.15 2.86 -7.35
CA ILE A 95 69.05 1.79 -6.90
C ILE A 95 69.68 1.17 -8.14
N GLU A 96 71.00 1.16 -8.22
CA GLU A 96 71.71 0.62 -9.38
C GLU A 96 71.73 -0.91 -9.37
N ARG A 97 71.48 -1.51 -10.53
CA ARG A 97 71.50 -2.96 -10.75
C ARG A 97 72.48 -3.28 -11.88
N GLY A 98 73.62 -3.85 -11.53
CA GLY A 98 74.62 -4.26 -12.51
C GLY A 98 75.12 -3.12 -13.43
N ALA A 99 75.65 -3.48 -14.60
CA ALA A 99 76.43 -2.57 -15.42
C ALA A 99 75.61 -1.47 -16.16
N ASN A 100 74.32 -1.68 -16.43
CA ASN A 100 73.46 -0.77 -17.21
C ASN A 100 71.98 -0.82 -16.78
N ASP A 101 71.67 -1.35 -15.60
CA ASP A 101 70.28 -1.50 -15.13
C ASP A 101 70.08 -0.76 -13.79
N TYR A 102 68.84 -0.42 -13.49
CA TYR A 102 68.49 0.31 -12.27
C TYR A 102 67.03 0.09 -11.92
N GLU A 103 66.75 0.18 -10.63
CA GLU A 103 65.44 -0.02 -10.03
C GLU A 103 65.04 1.26 -9.29
N CYS A 104 63.76 1.63 -9.35
CA CYS A 104 63.24 2.73 -8.55
C CYS A 104 62.35 2.14 -7.46
N VAL A 105 62.56 2.57 -6.22
CA VAL A 105 61.76 2.15 -5.08
C VAL A 105 61.21 3.38 -4.38
N CYS A 106 59.91 3.44 -4.11
CA CYS A 106 59.31 4.57 -3.41
C CYS A 106 59.95 4.75 -2.02
N LYS A 107 60.22 6.00 -1.64
CA LYS A 107 60.76 6.35 -0.31
C LYS A 107 59.78 5.95 0.79
N ALA A 108 60.27 5.81 2.02
CA ALA A 108 59.42 5.54 3.18
C ALA A 108 58.31 6.60 3.31
N GLY A 109 57.07 6.12 3.51
CA GLY A 109 55.89 6.99 3.56
C GLY A 109 55.23 7.24 2.20
N PHE A 110 55.75 6.69 1.11
CA PHE A 110 55.12 6.74 -0.21
C PHE A 110 54.66 5.35 -0.67
N LEU A 111 53.55 5.30 -1.41
CA LEU A 111 52.98 4.11 -2.02
C LEU A 111 53.24 4.13 -3.53
N ASP A 112 53.65 2.98 -4.05
CA ASP A 112 53.83 2.79 -5.48
C ASP A 112 52.47 2.60 -6.19
N ARG A 113 52.15 3.53 -7.09
CA ARG A 113 50.99 3.49 -7.98
C ARG A 113 51.42 3.53 -9.45
N SER A 114 52.63 3.02 -9.74
CA SER A 114 53.16 2.95 -11.09
C SER A 114 52.23 2.08 -11.96
N PRO A 115 51.91 2.51 -13.20
CA PRO A 115 50.95 1.80 -14.05
C PRO A 115 51.48 0.44 -14.55
N LEU A 116 52.81 0.27 -14.57
CA LEU A 116 53.47 -0.95 -15.03
C LEU A 116 54.08 -1.70 -13.83
N PRO A 117 53.59 -2.91 -13.49
CA PRO A 117 54.08 -3.67 -12.34
C PRO A 117 55.59 -4.02 -12.39
N HIS A 118 56.15 -4.12 -13.59
CA HIS A 118 57.56 -4.43 -13.83
C HIS A 118 58.47 -3.18 -13.83
N ARG A 119 57.90 -1.97 -13.65
CA ARG A 119 58.64 -0.72 -13.50
C ARG A 119 58.12 0.01 -12.27
N PRO A 120 58.46 -0.47 -11.06
CA PRO A 120 58.08 0.19 -9.82
C PRO A 120 58.75 1.56 -9.67
N GLY A 121 58.25 2.37 -8.75
CA GLY A 121 58.85 3.64 -8.34
C GLY A 121 58.81 4.77 -9.39
N ARG A 122 57.95 4.66 -10.41
CA ARG A 122 57.71 5.72 -11.42
C ARG A 122 56.59 6.67 -11.03
N LYS A 123 55.72 6.22 -10.13
CA LYS A 123 54.65 7.03 -9.55
C LYS A 123 54.50 6.72 -8.06
N CYS A 124 55.00 7.61 -7.21
CA CYS A 124 55.01 7.43 -5.76
C CYS A 124 54.09 8.45 -5.09
N LEU A 125 52.96 8.01 -4.56
CA LEU A 125 51.98 8.86 -3.87
C LEU A 125 52.21 8.86 -2.36
N GLU A 126 52.00 9.99 -1.69
CA GLU A 126 52.15 10.07 -0.24
C GLU A 126 51.08 9.22 0.48
N ARG A 127 51.49 8.41 1.46
CA ARG A 127 50.57 7.57 2.25
C ARG A 127 49.84 8.40 3.29
N VAL A 128 48.72 8.97 2.88
CA VAL A 128 47.85 9.80 3.73
C VAL A 128 46.79 8.97 4.44
N CYS A 129 46.12 8.05 3.73
CA CYS A 129 44.92 7.34 4.19
C CYS A 129 45.12 6.32 5.32
N LEU A 130 46.35 6.08 5.78
CA LEU A 130 46.64 5.18 6.90
C LEU A 130 46.67 5.88 8.25
N ASP A 131 46.77 7.20 8.26
CA ASP A 131 46.85 8.01 9.45
C ASP A 131 45.64 8.95 9.48
N ASP A 132 44.69 8.64 10.36
CA ASP A 132 43.45 9.42 10.53
C ASP A 132 43.73 10.90 10.89
N LYS A 133 44.95 11.24 11.32
CA LYS A 133 45.35 12.64 11.60
C LYS A 133 45.77 13.41 10.36
N LYS A 134 46.00 12.73 9.23
CA LYS A 134 46.46 13.33 7.97
C LYS A 134 45.34 13.57 6.97
N HIS A 135 44.15 13.06 7.23
CA HIS A 135 42.96 13.31 6.42
C HIS A 135 41.77 13.70 7.28
N ASP A 136 40.78 14.33 6.66
CA ASP A 136 39.51 14.72 7.28
C ASP A 136 38.32 13.93 6.73
N CYS A 137 38.53 12.78 6.07
CA CYS A 137 37.44 11.90 5.62
C CYS A 137 36.47 11.55 6.76
N HIS A 138 35.18 11.46 6.46
CA HIS A 138 34.17 10.94 7.39
C HIS A 138 34.47 9.48 7.77
N VAL A 139 34.06 9.03 8.96
CA VAL A 139 34.25 7.64 9.42
C VAL A 139 33.59 6.59 8.51
N ALA A 140 32.50 6.99 7.85
CA ALA A 140 31.77 6.21 6.85
C ALA A 140 32.22 6.49 5.40
N ALA A 141 33.36 7.14 5.21
CA ALA A 141 33.97 7.36 3.90
C ALA A 141 35.14 6.38 3.65
N ILE A 142 35.52 6.30 2.38
CA ILE A 142 36.69 5.61 1.86
C ILE A 142 37.68 6.70 1.45
N CYS A 143 38.90 6.61 1.97
CA CYS A 143 40.01 7.47 1.59
C CYS A 143 40.79 6.82 0.44
N GLU A 144 41.07 7.59 -0.62
CA GLU A 144 41.85 7.16 -1.77
C GLU A 144 43.00 8.13 -2.03
N GLU A 145 44.23 7.60 -2.21
CA GLU A 145 45.40 8.42 -2.52
C GLU A 145 45.35 8.86 -3.98
N VAL A 146 45.50 10.16 -4.23
CA VAL A 146 45.46 10.74 -5.59
C VAL A 146 46.75 11.48 -5.91
N ASP A 147 47.05 11.51 -7.21
CA ASP A 147 48.16 12.28 -7.74
C ASP A 147 47.74 13.74 -7.92
N GLY A 148 48.40 14.67 -7.24
CA GLY A 148 48.05 16.09 -7.29
C GLY A 148 48.28 16.84 -5.98
N PRO A 149 47.88 18.12 -5.91
CA PRO A 149 48.08 18.96 -4.73
C PRO A 149 47.25 18.50 -3.51
N GLU A 150 46.08 17.92 -3.75
CA GLU A 150 45.15 17.44 -2.72
C GLU A 150 45.66 16.17 -2.00
N LYS A 151 46.57 15.39 -2.64
CA LYS A 151 47.19 14.13 -2.17
C LYS A 151 46.25 12.95 -1.89
N TYR A 152 45.00 13.21 -1.53
CA TYR A 152 43.97 12.22 -1.28
C TYR A 152 42.59 12.78 -1.62
N THR A 153 41.63 11.88 -1.83
CA THR A 153 40.20 12.19 -1.96
C THR A 153 39.42 11.27 -1.04
N CYS A 154 38.19 11.64 -0.70
CA CYS A 154 37.31 10.72 0.02
C CYS A 154 35.95 10.63 -0.63
N LYS A 155 35.34 9.45 -0.53
CA LYS A 155 34.00 9.16 -1.04
C LYS A 155 33.21 8.40 0.03
N CYS A 156 31.91 8.63 0.16
CA CYS A 156 31.09 7.85 1.09
C CYS A 156 31.09 6.36 0.71
N ARG A 157 31.05 5.48 1.72
CA ARG A 157 30.91 4.03 1.51
C ARG A 157 29.57 3.73 0.86
N ASP A 158 29.47 2.57 0.21
CA ASP A 158 28.20 2.08 -0.32
C ASP A 158 27.16 2.02 0.81
N GLY A 159 25.95 2.51 0.55
CA GLY A 159 24.92 2.67 1.58
C GLY A 159 24.98 4.00 2.34
N TYR A 160 25.83 4.94 1.96
CA TYR A 160 25.86 6.29 2.51
C TYR A 160 25.75 7.35 1.39
N VAL A 161 25.00 8.42 1.64
CA VAL A 161 24.88 9.59 0.78
C VAL A 161 25.69 10.76 1.33
N ASP A 162 26.27 11.53 0.42
CA ASP A 162 27.01 12.73 0.75
C ASP A 162 26.10 13.95 0.79
N THR A 163 25.93 14.54 1.97
CA THR A 163 25.09 15.73 2.13
C THR A 163 25.82 17.03 1.80
N ASN A 164 27.14 17.00 1.59
CA ASN A 164 27.96 18.17 1.29
C ASN A 164 28.69 18.05 -0.05
N LYS A 165 28.03 18.49 -1.12
CA LYS A 165 28.60 18.53 -2.49
C LYS A 165 29.87 19.38 -2.63
N GLY A 166 30.16 20.27 -1.68
CA GLY A 166 31.35 21.13 -1.72
C GLY A 166 32.64 20.43 -1.31
N LYS A 167 32.56 19.36 -0.50
CA LYS A 167 33.69 18.55 -0.07
C LYS A 167 33.28 17.08 0.07
N PRO A 168 33.43 16.28 -1.00
CA PRO A 168 33.00 14.90 -0.99
C PRO A 168 33.65 14.03 0.10
N GLY A 169 32.89 13.07 0.64
CA GLY A 169 33.28 12.11 1.65
C GLY A 169 33.51 12.70 3.04
N ARG A 170 33.03 13.92 3.33
CA ARG A 170 33.18 14.60 4.65
C ARG A 170 31.92 14.56 5.51
N ASP A 171 30.76 14.46 4.88
CA ASP A 171 29.47 14.40 5.56
C ASP A 171 28.66 13.27 4.93
N CYS A 172 28.87 12.05 5.44
CA CYS A 172 28.24 10.85 4.91
C CYS A 172 27.13 10.41 5.85
N ARG A 173 25.89 10.40 5.36
CA ARG A 173 24.72 9.91 6.10
C ARG A 173 24.29 8.56 5.56
N GLU A 174 23.87 7.68 6.46
CA GLU A 174 23.41 6.35 6.08
C GLU A 174 22.12 6.46 5.25
N LEU A 175 22.07 5.73 4.15
CA LEU A 175 20.86 5.50 3.37
C LEU A 175 20.01 4.49 4.13
N VAL A 176 19.05 5.01 4.90
CA VAL A 176 18.06 4.19 5.59
C VAL A 176 16.86 4.08 4.67
N ASN A 177 16.40 2.86 4.38
CA ASN A 177 15.12 2.67 3.69
C ASN A 177 14.01 2.63 4.72
N GLU A 178 13.35 3.77 4.96
CA GLU A 178 12.29 3.88 5.95
C GLU A 178 11.02 3.12 5.54
N CYS A 179 10.89 2.73 4.27
CA CYS A 179 9.76 1.94 3.79
C CYS A 179 9.84 0.45 4.17
N LEU A 180 10.99 -0.04 4.61
CA LEU A 180 11.14 -1.43 5.08
C LEU A 180 10.60 -1.64 6.50
N ASP A 181 10.50 -0.56 7.29
CA ASP A 181 10.03 -0.61 8.67
C ASP A 181 9.02 0.51 8.92
N ALA A 182 7.77 0.14 9.21
CA ALA A 182 6.69 1.08 9.48
C ALA A 182 6.95 2.01 10.69
N SER A 183 7.92 1.69 11.56
CA SER A 183 8.32 2.56 12.67
C SER A 183 9.29 3.68 12.26
N LEU A 184 9.90 3.57 11.07
CA LEU A 184 10.85 4.55 10.53
C LEU A 184 10.17 5.58 9.62
N ASN A 185 8.92 5.35 9.22
CA ASN A 185 8.14 6.27 8.40
C ASN A 185 6.82 6.70 9.07
N ASP A 186 6.33 7.88 8.71
CA ASP A 186 5.04 8.41 9.14
C ASP A 186 3.97 8.34 8.03
N CYS A 187 4.07 7.41 7.05
CA CYS A 187 3.03 7.28 6.02
C CYS A 187 1.68 6.91 6.63
N ASP A 188 0.59 7.38 6.03
CA ASP A 188 -0.72 6.79 6.28
C ASP A 188 -0.65 5.28 5.95
N PRO A 189 -1.25 4.37 6.75
CA PRO A 189 -1.26 2.94 6.46
C PRO A 189 -1.81 2.56 5.07
N ALA A 190 -2.66 3.41 4.48
CA ALA A 190 -3.17 3.25 3.12
C ALA A 190 -2.28 3.87 2.03
N ALA A 191 -1.31 4.71 2.41
CA ALA A 191 -0.40 5.35 1.46
C ALA A 191 0.71 4.39 0.98
N THR A 192 1.23 4.67 -0.22
CA THR A 192 2.42 3.99 -0.73
C THR A 192 3.66 4.76 -0.31
N CYS A 193 4.56 4.09 0.43
CA CYS A 193 5.89 4.61 0.77
C CYS A 193 6.85 4.42 -0.41
N LYS A 194 7.62 5.46 -0.73
CA LYS A 194 8.69 5.46 -1.72
C LYS A 194 9.98 5.94 -1.07
N ASP A 195 10.96 5.06 -1.04
CA ASP A 195 12.30 5.36 -0.55
C ASP A 195 13.04 6.29 -1.53
N THR A 196 13.77 7.26 -1.00
CA THR A 196 14.57 8.22 -1.78
C THR A 196 15.99 8.31 -1.21
N PRO A 197 16.98 8.82 -1.97
CA PRO A 197 18.36 8.90 -1.48
C PRO A 197 18.57 9.78 -0.25
N ASP A 198 17.65 10.69 0.06
CA ASP A 198 17.81 11.63 1.17
C ASP A 198 16.77 11.40 2.30
N SER A 199 15.72 10.59 2.08
CA SER A 199 14.55 10.36 2.97
C SER A 199 13.56 9.39 2.29
N TYR A 200 12.26 9.49 2.59
CA TYR A 200 11.15 8.82 1.92
C TYR A 200 10.02 9.80 1.59
N GLU A 201 9.22 9.44 0.58
CA GLU A 201 8.00 10.13 0.17
C GLU A 201 6.79 9.20 0.32
N CYS A 202 5.63 9.74 0.69
CA CYS A 202 4.40 8.95 0.76
C CYS A 202 3.35 9.52 -0.18
N VAL A 203 2.64 8.62 -0.85
CA VAL A 203 1.69 8.97 -1.90
C VAL A 203 0.39 8.24 -1.67
N CYS A 204 -0.72 8.98 -1.61
CA CYS A 204 -2.03 8.38 -1.51
C CYS A 204 -2.38 7.54 -2.76
N PRO A 205 -3.06 6.40 -2.60
CA PRO A 205 -3.41 5.53 -3.71
C PRO A 205 -4.39 6.19 -4.70
N ILE A 206 -4.42 5.69 -5.93
CA ILE A 206 -5.38 6.15 -6.96
C ILE A 206 -6.81 5.91 -6.44
N GLY A 207 -7.69 6.91 -6.60
CA GLY A 207 -9.04 6.88 -6.02
C GLY A 207 -9.08 7.29 -4.55
N SER A 208 -8.04 7.93 -4.03
CA SER A 208 -8.06 8.60 -2.74
C SER A 208 -7.55 10.04 -2.87
N ARG A 209 -7.99 10.91 -1.98
CA ARG A 209 -7.50 12.29 -1.87
C ARG A 209 -6.57 12.42 -0.67
N ASP A 210 -5.55 13.24 -0.83
CA ASP A 210 -4.66 13.62 0.27
C ASP A 210 -5.29 14.76 1.07
N ILE A 211 -5.54 14.52 2.35
CA ILE A 211 -6.07 15.51 3.31
C ILE A 211 -5.06 15.76 4.44
N SER A 212 -3.77 15.56 4.16
CA SER A 212 -2.68 15.87 5.07
C SER A 212 -2.66 17.37 5.40
N LYS A 213 -2.40 17.70 6.68
CA LYS A 213 -2.40 19.10 7.16
C LYS A 213 -1.23 19.92 6.61
N ASP A 214 -0.11 19.26 6.35
CA ASP A 214 1.13 19.87 5.89
C ASP A 214 1.31 19.58 4.39
N PRO A 215 1.24 20.59 3.51
CA PRO A 215 1.43 20.40 2.06
C PRO A 215 2.83 19.91 1.68
N SER A 216 3.84 20.08 2.54
CA SER A 216 5.20 19.60 2.30
C SER A 216 5.37 18.11 2.63
N LYS A 217 4.37 17.49 3.28
CA LYS A 217 4.35 16.08 3.67
C LYS A 217 3.05 15.41 3.21
N PRO A 218 2.92 15.12 1.90
CA PRO A 218 1.77 14.39 1.38
C PRO A 218 1.76 12.92 1.85
N GLY A 219 0.62 12.26 1.72
CA GLY A 219 0.46 10.84 2.00
C GLY A 219 0.45 10.48 3.49
N ARG A 220 0.21 11.45 4.39
CA ARG A 220 0.12 11.27 5.85
C ARG A 220 -1.32 11.06 6.32
N ASN A 221 -2.28 11.45 5.49
CA ASN A 221 -3.70 11.23 5.72
C ASN A 221 -4.41 11.06 4.37
N CYS A 222 -4.73 9.83 4.02
CA CYS A 222 -5.37 9.50 2.75
C CYS A 222 -6.85 9.18 2.96
N PHE A 223 -7.72 9.94 2.30
CA PHE A 223 -9.16 9.70 2.34
C PHE A 223 -9.60 8.97 1.08
N GLY A 224 -10.06 7.72 1.23
CA GLY A 224 -10.58 6.92 0.12
C GLY A 224 -11.86 7.52 -0.45
N LEU A 225 -11.91 7.71 -1.76
CA LEU A 225 -13.13 8.05 -2.50
C LEU A 225 -13.82 6.74 -2.84
N VAL A 226 -14.75 6.32 -1.99
CA VAL A 226 -15.52 5.08 -2.19
C VAL A 226 -16.76 5.44 -2.99
N ASN A 227 -16.95 4.79 -4.14
CA ASN A 227 -18.20 4.91 -4.87
C ASN A 227 -19.22 3.91 -4.33
N GLU A 228 -20.10 4.37 -3.44
CA GLU A 228 -21.10 3.50 -2.82
C GLU A 228 -22.17 3.02 -3.80
N CYS A 229 -22.33 3.69 -4.95
CA CYS A 229 -23.29 3.31 -5.99
C CYS A 229 -22.87 2.08 -6.79
N LEU A 230 -21.57 1.76 -6.86
CA LEU A 230 -21.09 0.51 -7.49
C LEU A 230 -21.33 -0.72 -6.61
N MET A 231 -21.56 -0.53 -5.31
CA MET A 231 -21.70 -1.61 -4.35
C MET A 231 -23.01 -1.48 -3.56
N PRO A 232 -24.05 -2.29 -3.87
CA PRO A 232 -25.38 -2.17 -3.25
C PRO A 232 -25.44 -2.29 -1.72
N HIS A 233 -24.39 -2.80 -1.07
CA HIS A 233 -24.31 -2.94 0.38
C HIS A 233 -23.69 -1.72 1.08
N LEU A 234 -23.11 -0.78 0.33
CA LEU A 234 -22.53 0.46 0.83
C LEU A 234 -23.49 1.65 0.74
N ASN A 235 -24.62 1.49 0.03
CA ASN A 235 -25.70 2.47 -0.01
C ASN A 235 -27.03 1.91 0.49
N ASN A 236 -27.95 2.78 0.84
CA ASN A 236 -29.30 2.45 1.31
C ASN A 236 -30.41 3.00 0.38
N CYS A 237 -30.08 3.25 -0.90
CA CYS A 237 -31.04 3.77 -1.86
C CYS A 237 -32.18 2.77 -2.10
N SER A 238 -33.40 3.28 -2.27
CA SER A 238 -34.50 2.45 -2.75
C SER A 238 -34.14 1.84 -4.09
N ARG A 239 -34.63 0.62 -4.36
CA ARG A 239 -34.55 -0.01 -5.69
C ARG A 239 -35.18 0.84 -6.81
N PHE A 240 -36.06 1.77 -6.44
CA PHE A 240 -36.73 2.72 -7.34
C PHE A 240 -36.12 4.12 -7.29
N ALA A 241 -34.93 4.27 -6.71
CA ALA A 241 -34.12 5.47 -6.77
C ALA A 241 -32.89 5.27 -7.67
N ASP A 242 -32.37 6.37 -8.16
CA ASP A 242 -31.04 6.47 -8.76
C ASP A 242 -30.05 6.84 -7.66
N CYS A 243 -28.96 6.07 -7.55
CA CYS A 243 -27.83 6.39 -6.68
C CYS A 243 -26.86 7.30 -7.42
N ILE A 244 -26.44 8.38 -6.77
CA ILE A 244 -25.52 9.37 -7.31
C ILE A 244 -24.35 9.48 -6.34
N ASP A 245 -23.18 9.11 -6.84
CA ASP A 245 -21.92 9.18 -6.12
C ASP A 245 -21.51 10.64 -5.91
N LYS A 246 -21.05 11.00 -4.71
CA LYS A 246 -20.56 12.34 -4.38
C LYS A 246 -19.10 12.26 -3.95
N GLU A 247 -18.44 13.43 -3.88
CA GLU A 247 -17.08 13.51 -3.33
C GLU A 247 -17.02 13.05 -1.86
N GLU A 248 -18.12 13.22 -1.11
CA GLU A 248 -18.29 12.69 0.23
C GLU A 248 -19.63 11.93 0.30
N GLY A 249 -19.53 10.60 0.30
CA GLY A 249 -20.67 9.68 0.36
C GLY A 249 -21.49 9.63 -0.94
N PHE A 250 -22.77 9.31 -0.81
CA PHE A 250 -23.71 9.20 -1.92
C PHE A 250 -25.02 9.92 -1.63
N GLU A 251 -25.79 10.23 -2.67
CA GLU A 251 -27.19 10.65 -2.56
C GLU A 251 -28.10 9.72 -3.36
N CYS A 252 -29.33 9.55 -2.88
CA CYS A 252 -30.36 8.80 -3.57
C CYS A 252 -31.44 9.75 -4.06
N ARG A 253 -31.96 9.52 -5.27
CA ARG A 253 -33.06 10.32 -5.84
C ARG A 253 -34.10 9.40 -6.47
N CYS A 254 -35.37 9.53 -6.10
CA CYS A 254 -36.43 8.72 -6.69
C CYS A 254 -36.48 8.89 -8.22
N LYS A 255 -36.66 7.77 -8.92
CA LYS A 255 -36.82 7.75 -10.37
C LYS A 255 -38.07 8.54 -10.78
N GLN A 256 -38.10 8.99 -12.03
CA GLN A 256 -39.25 9.72 -12.56
C GLN A 256 -40.56 8.92 -12.38
N GLY A 257 -41.60 9.56 -11.82
CA GLY A 257 -42.88 8.94 -11.49
C GLY A 257 -42.95 8.29 -10.10
N TYR A 258 -41.85 8.25 -9.36
CA TYR A 258 -41.82 7.80 -7.97
C TYR A 258 -41.70 9.00 -7.03
N HIS A 259 -42.51 9.00 -5.98
CA HIS A 259 -42.48 9.99 -4.92
C HIS A 259 -41.74 9.48 -3.69
N ASP A 260 -41.10 10.41 -3.00
CA ASP A 260 -40.33 10.14 -1.80
C ASP A 260 -41.21 10.22 -0.55
N LEU A 261 -41.25 9.14 0.22
CA LEU A 261 -42.02 9.07 1.46
C LEU A 261 -41.15 9.24 2.70
N ASN A 262 -39.84 9.48 2.54
CA ASN A 262 -38.92 9.73 3.64
C ASN A 262 -38.09 11.00 3.40
N PRO A 263 -38.66 12.19 3.66
CA PRO A 263 -37.96 13.46 3.43
C PRO A 263 -36.66 13.62 4.24
N SER A 264 -36.53 12.92 5.37
CA SER A 264 -35.31 12.95 6.19
C SER A 264 -34.16 12.16 5.59
N ASN A 265 -34.44 11.18 4.74
CA ASN A 265 -33.43 10.43 3.98
C ASN A 265 -33.93 10.25 2.55
N PRO A 266 -33.76 11.27 1.69
CA PRO A 266 -34.32 11.25 0.36
C PRO A 266 -33.86 10.06 -0.47
N GLY A 267 -34.73 9.53 -1.33
CA GLY A 267 -34.49 8.41 -2.22
C GLY A 267 -34.40 7.04 -1.54
N THR A 268 -34.56 6.95 -0.21
CA THR A 268 -34.56 5.67 0.52
C THR A 268 -35.92 4.98 0.49
N ASN A 269 -37.01 5.73 0.32
CA ASN A 269 -38.37 5.19 0.25
C ASN A 269 -39.16 5.82 -0.91
N CYS A 270 -38.96 5.26 -2.10
CA CYS A 270 -39.62 5.70 -3.33
C CYS A 270 -40.81 4.79 -3.67
N LYS A 271 -42.01 5.35 -3.77
CA LYS A 271 -43.21 4.64 -4.23
C LYS A 271 -43.78 5.28 -5.49
N PHE A 272 -44.31 4.46 -6.38
CA PHE A 272 -45.02 4.94 -7.56
C PHE A 272 -46.38 5.47 -7.13
N ILE A 273 -46.67 6.75 -7.40
CA ILE A 273 -48.01 7.31 -7.19
C ILE A 273 -48.79 7.11 -8.48
N ILE A 274 -49.88 6.36 -8.38
CA ILE A 274 -50.86 6.20 -9.45
C ILE A 274 -51.96 7.20 -9.12
N ASN A 275 -52.42 7.98 -10.10
CA ASN A 275 -53.64 8.75 -9.89
C ASN A 275 -54.84 7.81 -10.07
N GLU A 276 -55.40 7.32 -8.96
CA GLU A 276 -56.51 6.37 -8.99
C GLU A 276 -57.82 6.97 -9.51
N CYS A 277 -57.92 8.30 -9.59
CA CYS A 277 -59.06 9.00 -10.15
C CYS A 277 -59.03 9.07 -11.70
N MET A 278 -57.93 8.67 -12.35
CA MET A 278 -57.84 8.65 -13.82
C MET A 278 -58.68 7.55 -14.48
N ALA A 279 -59.05 6.50 -13.75
CA ALA A 279 -59.90 5.44 -14.26
C ALA A 279 -60.78 4.85 -13.15
N GLU A 280 -62.05 4.58 -13.46
CA GLU A 280 -63.04 4.06 -12.50
C GLU A 280 -62.66 2.70 -11.89
N ASN A 281 -61.79 1.93 -12.54
CA ASN A 281 -61.33 0.64 -12.03
C ASN A 281 -60.09 0.74 -11.11
N LEU A 282 -59.56 1.94 -10.89
CA LEU A 282 -58.42 2.18 -9.99
C LEU A 282 -58.86 2.71 -8.62
N ASN A 283 -60.11 3.14 -8.49
CA ASN A 283 -60.73 3.56 -7.23
C ASN A 283 -62.05 2.81 -6.99
N ASP A 284 -62.45 2.62 -5.73
CA ASP A 284 -63.77 2.11 -5.34
C ASP A 284 -64.74 3.23 -4.90
N CYS A 285 -64.62 4.47 -5.42
CA CYS A 285 -65.50 5.57 -4.99
C CYS A 285 -66.95 5.29 -5.43
N ASP A 286 -67.94 5.72 -4.63
CA ASP A 286 -69.34 5.65 -5.05
C ASP A 286 -69.53 6.47 -6.35
N LYS A 287 -70.44 6.03 -7.24
CA LYS A 287 -70.82 6.77 -8.46
C LYS A 287 -71.24 8.22 -8.16
N ASN A 288 -71.80 8.46 -6.97
CA ASN A 288 -72.24 9.76 -6.48
C ASN A 288 -71.16 10.49 -5.64
N ALA A 289 -69.95 9.96 -5.56
CA ALA A 289 -68.79 10.62 -4.95
C ALA A 289 -67.88 11.28 -5.99
N GLU A 290 -67.09 12.23 -5.52
CA GLU A 290 -65.94 12.82 -6.20
C GLU A 290 -64.67 12.12 -5.70
N CYS A 291 -63.86 11.62 -6.62
CA CYS A 291 -62.54 11.05 -6.32
C CYS A 291 -61.51 12.19 -6.28
N ILE A 292 -60.70 12.21 -5.23
CA ILE A 292 -59.66 13.19 -4.97
C ILE A 292 -58.33 12.43 -4.86
N ASP A 293 -57.43 12.67 -5.80
CA ASP A 293 -56.08 12.09 -5.81
C ASP A 293 -55.21 12.72 -4.72
N THR A 294 -54.46 11.89 -3.99
CA THR A 294 -53.60 12.30 -2.87
C THR A 294 -52.20 11.68 -2.99
N ILE A 295 -51.27 12.13 -2.16
CA ILE A 295 -49.89 11.64 -2.22
C ILE A 295 -49.73 10.20 -1.70
N ASP A 296 -50.68 9.74 -0.88
CA ASP A 296 -50.71 8.43 -0.23
C ASP A 296 -51.82 7.52 -0.80
N GLY A 297 -52.36 7.83 -1.98
CA GLY A 297 -53.47 7.13 -2.63
C GLY A 297 -54.56 8.11 -3.03
N TYR A 298 -55.82 7.85 -2.68
CA TYR A 298 -56.94 8.72 -3.05
C TYR A 298 -58.03 8.72 -1.98
N GLU A 299 -58.84 9.77 -1.97
CA GLU A 299 -59.97 9.98 -1.08
C GLU A 299 -61.26 10.11 -1.89
N CYS A 300 -62.39 9.65 -1.34
CA CYS A 300 -63.70 9.83 -1.97
C CYS A 300 -64.55 10.76 -1.11
N LYS A 301 -65.29 11.66 -1.75
CA LYS A 301 -66.20 12.59 -1.07
C LYS A 301 -67.56 12.64 -1.74
N CYS A 302 -68.63 12.38 -1.00
CA CYS A 302 -69.98 12.46 -1.56
C CYS A 302 -70.28 13.85 -2.15
N LYS A 303 -70.76 13.88 -3.40
CA LYS A 303 -71.21 15.12 -4.04
C LYS A 303 -72.50 15.59 -3.36
N ALA A 304 -72.70 16.89 -3.20
CA ALA A 304 -74.00 17.39 -2.71
C ALA A 304 -75.12 17.06 -3.75
N PRO A 305 -76.34 16.65 -3.34
CA PRO A 305 -76.91 16.58 -1.99
C PRO A 305 -76.74 15.21 -1.28
N PHE A 306 -75.88 14.32 -1.76
CA PHE A 306 -75.67 13.00 -1.18
C PHE A 306 -74.89 13.11 0.13
N LYS A 307 -75.31 12.32 1.13
CA LYS A 307 -74.63 12.15 2.41
C LYS A 307 -73.94 10.80 2.49
N ASP A 308 -72.88 10.81 3.28
CA ASP A 308 -72.07 9.64 3.55
C ASP A 308 -72.71 8.78 4.63
N GLU A 309 -72.98 7.53 4.29
CA GLU A 309 -73.55 6.53 5.21
C GLU A 309 -72.46 5.61 5.79
N MET A 310 -71.20 5.74 5.34
CA MET A 310 -70.09 4.93 5.81
C MET A 310 -68.90 5.82 6.26
N PRO A 311 -68.96 6.41 7.47
CA PRO A 311 -67.92 7.33 7.95
C PRO A 311 -66.51 6.72 8.08
N GLU A 312 -66.40 5.40 8.27
CA GLU A 312 -65.10 4.71 8.35
C GLU A 312 -64.39 4.62 6.99
N HIS A 313 -65.15 4.69 5.88
CA HIS A 313 -64.65 4.72 4.52
C HIS A 313 -65.39 5.80 3.73
N PRO A 314 -64.99 7.07 3.88
CA PRO A 314 -65.75 8.19 3.35
C PRO A 314 -65.95 8.11 1.83
N GLY A 315 -67.13 8.52 1.36
CA GLY A 315 -67.47 8.62 -0.06
C GLY A 315 -67.62 7.28 -0.79
N ARG A 316 -67.60 6.14 -0.09
CA ARG A 316 -67.82 4.79 -0.67
C ARG A 316 -69.31 4.40 -0.69
N VAL A 317 -70.13 5.05 0.14
CA VAL A 317 -71.57 4.85 0.19
C VAL A 317 -72.27 6.20 0.30
N CYS A 318 -72.75 6.73 -0.83
CA CYS A 318 -73.37 8.05 -0.91
C CYS A 318 -74.88 7.92 -1.18
N ARG A 319 -75.70 8.26 -0.17
CA ARG A 319 -77.18 8.18 -0.26
C ARG A 319 -77.82 9.55 -0.08
N CYS A 320 -79.05 9.69 -0.56
CA CYS A 320 -79.75 10.96 -0.55
C CYS A 320 -80.84 10.96 0.53
N ASP A 321 -80.79 11.94 1.43
CA ASP A 321 -81.66 12.05 2.62
C ASP A 321 -83.07 12.59 2.34
N ARG A 322 -83.35 13.08 1.12
CA ARG A 322 -84.65 13.70 0.80
C ARG A 322 -85.18 13.24 -0.56
N LEU A 323 -86.32 12.56 -0.51
CA LEU A 323 -87.14 12.25 -1.69
C LEU A 323 -87.97 13.47 -2.12
N PRO A 324 -88.15 13.71 -3.44
CA PRO A 324 -87.49 13.00 -4.55
C PRO A 324 -86.03 13.45 -4.72
N CYS A 325 -85.12 12.47 -4.83
CA CYS A 325 -83.72 12.77 -5.13
C CYS A 325 -83.62 13.25 -6.58
N PRO A 326 -82.87 14.34 -6.86
CA PRO A 326 -82.71 14.82 -8.23
C PRO A 326 -81.94 13.78 -9.03
N THR A 327 -82.64 13.10 -9.94
CA THR A 327 -82.04 12.18 -10.90
C THR A 327 -81.09 12.96 -11.81
N VAL A 328 -79.79 12.71 -11.66
CA VAL A 328 -78.84 13.02 -12.74
C VAL A 328 -79.23 12.10 -13.89
N ALA A 329 -79.44 12.68 -15.07
CA ALA A 329 -79.95 12.01 -16.26
C ALA A 329 -79.11 10.77 -16.64
N SER A 330 -79.53 9.59 -16.18
CA SER A 330 -79.20 8.28 -16.74
C SER A 330 -80.18 7.27 -16.14
N GLY A 331 -81.14 6.86 -16.96
CA GLY A 331 -82.29 6.06 -16.57
C GLY A 331 -81.97 4.68 -16.02
N ASN A 332 -81.69 4.62 -14.72
CA ASN A 332 -81.82 3.41 -13.91
C ASN A 332 -82.68 3.74 -12.70
N ILE A 333 -83.88 3.16 -12.68
CA ILE A 333 -84.80 3.19 -11.54
C ILE A 333 -84.13 2.40 -10.42
N ASP A 334 -83.40 3.09 -9.55
CA ASP A 334 -83.02 2.52 -8.26
C ASP A 334 -84.34 2.33 -7.48
N ARG A 335 -84.67 1.05 -7.30
CA ARG A 335 -85.90 0.50 -6.73
C ARG A 335 -85.98 0.94 -5.26
N PHE A 336 -86.65 2.05 -5.01
CA PHE A 336 -86.96 2.46 -3.65
C PHE A 336 -87.83 1.39 -3.00
N ARG A 337 -87.45 0.95 -1.79
CA ARG A 337 -88.25 0.06 -0.95
C ARG A 337 -89.57 0.78 -0.61
N TYR A 338 -90.62 0.45 -1.34
CA TYR A 338 -91.98 0.92 -1.14
C TYR A 338 -92.67 -0.05 -0.21
N ASN A 339 -93.21 0.40 0.93
CA ASN A 339 -93.91 -0.48 1.87
C ASN A 339 -95.38 -0.62 1.48
N GLU A 340 -95.70 -1.68 0.74
CA GLU A 340 -97.06 -1.99 0.25
C GLU A 340 -98.04 -2.34 1.39
N CYS A 341 -97.54 -2.69 2.57
CA CYS A 341 -98.36 -2.99 3.75
C CYS A 341 -98.83 -1.74 4.49
N ALA A 342 -98.28 -0.56 4.17
CA ALA A 342 -98.70 0.69 4.80
C ALA A 342 -100.12 1.12 4.38
N ASN A 343 -100.59 0.68 3.20
CA ASN A 343 -101.90 0.99 2.65
C ASN A 343 -102.56 -0.29 2.09
N PRO A 344 -103.77 -0.68 2.54
CA PRO A 344 -104.47 -1.87 2.07
C PRO A 344 -104.76 -1.92 0.56
N GLU A 345 -104.81 -0.78 -0.12
CA GLU A 345 -105.04 -0.74 -1.59
C GLU A 345 -103.78 -1.04 -2.40
N ASP A 346 -102.60 -1.01 -1.76
CA ASP A 346 -101.31 -1.20 -2.42
C ASP A 346 -100.79 -2.63 -2.31
N ASN A 347 -101.56 -3.51 -1.65
CA ASN A 347 -101.31 -4.94 -1.58
C ASN A 347 -102.57 -5.75 -1.94
N ASP A 348 -102.41 -6.94 -2.52
CA ASP A 348 -103.51 -7.87 -2.79
C ASP A 348 -103.74 -8.89 -1.65
N CYS A 349 -103.38 -8.59 -0.39
CA CYS A 349 -103.51 -9.58 0.70
C CYS A 349 -104.99 -9.89 0.96
N ASP A 350 -105.33 -11.13 1.31
CA ASP A 350 -106.68 -11.44 1.79
C ASP A 350 -106.96 -10.62 3.06
N LYS A 351 -108.20 -10.15 3.25
CA LYS A 351 -108.63 -9.48 4.49
C LYS A 351 -108.34 -10.32 5.75
N ASN A 352 -108.33 -11.64 5.61
CA ASN A 352 -108.01 -12.60 6.66
C ASN A 352 -106.52 -12.98 6.71
N ALA A 353 -105.65 -12.24 6.02
CA ALA A 353 -104.19 -12.34 6.09
C ALA A 353 -103.56 -11.10 6.74
N ASP A 354 -102.34 -11.28 7.25
CA ASP A 354 -101.43 -10.23 7.69
C ASP A 354 -100.43 -9.95 6.55
N CYS A 355 -100.22 -8.66 6.26
CA CYS A 355 -99.22 -8.19 5.30
C CYS A 355 -97.89 -7.96 6.02
N ILE A 356 -96.79 -8.48 5.48
CA ILE A 356 -95.44 -8.37 6.03
C ILE A 356 -94.53 -7.77 4.95
N ASP A 357 -93.97 -6.59 5.23
CA ASP A 357 -93.01 -5.89 4.37
C ASP A 357 -91.64 -6.59 4.38
N THR A 358 -90.98 -6.65 3.23
CA THR A 358 -89.66 -7.27 3.01
C THR A 358 -88.73 -6.33 2.24
N ASP A 359 -87.44 -6.66 2.18
CA ASP A 359 -86.41 -5.81 1.56
C ASP A 359 -86.61 -5.56 0.06
N ASP A 360 -87.34 -6.46 -0.62
CA ASP A 360 -87.57 -6.43 -2.06
C ASP A 360 -89.03 -6.20 -2.50
N SER A 361 -90.02 -6.39 -1.59
CA SER A 361 -91.49 -6.16 -1.76
C SER A 361 -92.22 -6.56 -0.45
N TYR A 362 -93.34 -7.29 -0.50
CA TYR A 362 -94.10 -7.76 0.66
C TYR A 362 -94.65 -9.19 0.49
N ILE A 363 -95.00 -9.84 1.59
CA ILE A 363 -95.60 -11.18 1.64
C ILE A 363 -96.89 -11.15 2.47
N CYS A 364 -97.85 -12.04 2.19
CA CYS A 364 -99.06 -12.19 3.01
C CYS A 364 -99.08 -13.56 3.69
N GLN A 365 -99.62 -13.58 4.91
CA GLN A 365 -99.74 -14.79 5.72
C GLN A 365 -101.14 -14.87 6.34
N CYS A 366 -101.87 -15.97 6.13
CA CYS A 366 -103.20 -16.14 6.72
C CYS A 366 -103.16 -16.06 8.26
N LYS A 367 -104.12 -15.33 8.83
CA LYS A 367 -104.29 -15.20 10.29
C LYS A 367 -104.65 -16.54 10.91
N THR A 368 -104.33 -16.71 12.19
CA THR A 368 -104.62 -17.92 12.98
C THR A 368 -106.10 -18.31 12.88
N GLY A 369 -106.37 -19.55 12.44
CA GLY A 369 -107.74 -20.07 12.24
C GLY A 369 -108.20 -20.13 10.77
N PHE A 370 -107.43 -19.51 9.87
CA PHE A 370 -107.59 -19.59 8.43
C PHE A 370 -106.44 -20.40 7.81
N PHE A 371 -106.71 -21.12 6.72
CA PHE A 371 -105.66 -21.75 5.92
C PHE A 371 -105.70 -21.20 4.49
N ASP A 372 -104.52 -21.19 3.87
CA ASP A 372 -104.36 -20.71 2.51
C ASP A 372 -104.77 -21.80 1.53
N GLU A 373 -105.78 -21.51 0.70
CA GLU A 373 -106.24 -22.42 -0.36
C GLU A 373 -105.57 -22.08 -1.70
N ASN A 374 -104.75 -21.03 -1.77
CA ASN A 374 -104.05 -20.68 -2.98
C ASN A 374 -103.03 -21.77 -3.37
N THR A 375 -103.09 -22.24 -4.61
CA THR A 375 -102.20 -23.29 -5.13
C THR A 375 -100.85 -22.77 -5.60
N ASP A 376 -100.65 -21.45 -5.67
CA ASP A 376 -99.38 -20.82 -6.04
C ASP A 376 -98.50 -20.57 -4.78
N PRO A 377 -97.37 -21.29 -4.62
CA PRO A 377 -96.50 -21.16 -3.45
C PRO A 377 -95.77 -19.81 -3.35
N LEU A 378 -95.78 -18.97 -4.41
CA LEU A 378 -95.20 -17.62 -4.40
C LEU A 378 -96.23 -16.54 -4.01
N LYS A 379 -97.51 -16.90 -3.87
CA LYS A 379 -98.61 -15.97 -3.56
C LYS A 379 -99.39 -16.43 -2.35
N THR A 380 -98.69 -16.70 -1.27
CA THR A 380 -99.34 -17.11 -0.02
C THR A 380 -100.15 -15.97 0.59
N GLY A 381 -101.19 -16.29 1.35
CA GLY A 381 -102.03 -15.35 2.10
C GLY A 381 -102.98 -14.51 1.25
N ARG A 382 -103.25 -14.90 0.00
CA ARG A 382 -104.19 -14.21 -0.91
C ARG A 382 -105.59 -14.80 -0.92
N VAL A 383 -105.74 -16.05 -0.46
CA VAL A 383 -107.03 -16.75 -0.35
C VAL A 383 -107.09 -17.49 0.98
N CYS A 384 -107.57 -16.83 2.03
CA CYS A 384 -107.57 -17.36 3.39
C CYS A 384 -108.97 -17.80 3.81
N ILE A 385 -109.21 -19.11 3.89
CA ILE A 385 -110.51 -19.70 4.24
C ILE A 385 -110.54 -20.27 5.66
N GLY A 386 -111.65 -20.05 6.36
CA GLY A 386 -111.82 -20.47 7.74
C GLY A 386 -112.03 -21.98 7.87
N LYS A 387 -111.48 -22.60 8.92
CA LYS A 387 -111.74 -24.02 9.23
C LYS A 387 -113.22 -24.26 9.49
N ILE A 388 -113.92 -24.89 8.55
CA ILE A 388 -115.25 -25.47 8.80
C ILE A 388 -115.03 -26.78 9.58
N TRP A 389 -115.33 -26.79 10.88
CA TRP A 389 -115.53 -28.04 11.61
C TRP A 389 -116.80 -28.70 11.06
N ARG A 390 -116.65 -29.74 10.24
CA ARG A 390 -117.74 -30.69 9.99
C ARG A 390 -117.82 -31.63 11.20
N GLU A 391 -118.72 -31.33 12.13
CA GLU A 391 -119.26 -32.36 13.02
C GLU A 391 -120.23 -33.25 12.22
N ASN A 392 -120.17 -34.56 12.45
CA ASN A 392 -121.18 -35.52 11.99
C ASN A 392 -122.53 -35.28 12.68
#